data_AF-A0A970QK07-F1
#
_entry.id   AF-A0A970QK07-F1
#
_cell.length_a   1.000
_cell.length_b   1.000
_cell.length_c   1.000
_cell.angle_alpha   90.00
_cell.angle_beta   90.00
_cell.angle_gamma   90.00
#
_symmetry.space_group_name_H-M   'P 1'
#
loop_
_entity.id
_entity.type
_entity.pdbx_description
1 polymer ?
#
loop_
_entity_poly.entity_id
_entity_poly.type
_entity_poly.pdbx_seq_one_letter_code
_entity_poly.pdbx_strand_id
1 'polypeptide(L)'
;MIRSEPDTTQADLRALDFARQFGLTAEPVLYRYETGVAYCCREPYKSCACLLEPGDPVCLRPDRLSRSIAIWPSSAKACGPAGFLYAQDAAFMGLLLDCPARQGACAQTRILDDTSLVSQVLLAPPPSLAGAQRLRYPKLTVELRLRLSHAWPLFTILAVLHLKDDQLPACAGLRPNPWLEPLAGLRQAYRSGLYDAFVLPDQIAAAWLDLTGGLTGR
;
A
#
# COMPACT_ATOMS: atom_id res chain seq x y z
N MET A 1 25.75 31.16 6.02
CA MET A 1 24.45 30.53 6.31
C MET A 1 24.74 29.05 6.55
N ILE A 2 24.95 28.66 7.81
CA ILE A 2 25.23 27.27 8.18
C ILE A 2 23.88 26.55 8.04
N ARG A 3 23.75 25.67 7.05
CA ARG A 3 22.65 24.72 6.99
C ARG A 3 22.94 23.68 8.06
N SER A 4 22.35 23.86 9.24
CA SER A 4 22.29 22.81 10.24
C SER A 4 21.63 21.60 9.59
N GLU A 5 22.33 20.48 9.51
CA GLU A 5 21.72 19.23 9.09
C GLU A 5 20.57 18.90 10.04
N PRO A 6 19.40 18.46 9.54
CA PRO A 6 18.30 18.07 10.41
C PRO A 6 18.76 16.92 11.31
N ASP A 7 18.50 17.03 12.61
CA ASP A 7 18.80 15.98 13.58
C ASP A 7 18.18 14.66 13.12
N THR A 8 18.99 13.59 13.12
CA THR A 8 18.55 12.25 12.75
C THR A 8 17.43 11.80 13.70
N THR A 9 16.25 11.51 13.16
CA THR A 9 15.11 11.11 13.98
C THR A 9 15.25 9.64 14.41
N GLN A 10 14.52 9.24 15.45
CA GLN A 10 14.45 7.83 15.87
C GLN A 10 13.95 6.90 14.74
N ALA A 11 13.10 7.43 13.85
CA ALA A 11 12.62 6.71 12.67
C ALA A 11 13.74 6.45 11.64
N ASP A 12 14.63 7.42 11.45
CA ASP A 12 15.80 7.29 10.56
C ASP A 12 16.79 6.26 11.10
N LEU A 13 17.06 6.27 12.41
CA LEU A 13 17.92 5.26 13.05
C LEU A 13 17.36 3.84 12.90
N ARG A 14 16.04 3.68 13.08
CA ARG A 14 15.37 2.40 12.86
C ARG A 14 15.48 1.96 11.40
N ALA A 15 15.29 2.88 10.46
CA ALA A 15 15.41 2.58 9.03
C ALA A 15 16.82 2.10 8.66
N LEU A 16 17.86 2.74 9.22
CA LEU A 16 19.26 2.34 9.02
C LEU A 16 19.54 0.94 9.57
N ASP A 17 19.01 0.60 10.75
CA ASP A 17 19.22 -0.73 11.34
C ASP A 17 18.50 -1.82 10.53
N PHE A 18 17.26 -1.58 10.08
CA PHE A 18 16.55 -2.46 9.15
C PHE A 18 17.30 -2.64 7.82
N ALA A 19 17.81 -1.54 7.26
CA ALA A 19 18.62 -1.55 6.05
C ALA A 19 19.86 -2.43 6.21
N ARG A 20 20.57 -2.29 7.32
CA ARG A 20 21.77 -3.09 7.62
C ARG A 20 21.44 -4.56 7.86
N GLN A 21 20.39 -4.87 8.61
CA GLN A 21 20.07 -6.24 9.02
C GLN A 21 19.47 -7.08 7.88
N PHE A 22 18.63 -6.48 7.03
CA PHE A 22 17.91 -7.19 5.98
C PHE A 22 18.40 -6.85 4.57
N GLY A 23 19.40 -5.97 4.41
CA GLY A 23 19.84 -5.51 3.10
C GLY A 23 18.80 -4.62 2.40
N LEU A 24 17.96 -3.92 3.16
CA LEU A 24 17.04 -2.91 2.61
C LEU A 24 17.81 -1.62 2.30
N THR A 25 17.22 -0.75 1.48
CA THR A 25 17.75 0.61 1.31
C THR A 25 17.34 1.51 2.49
N ALA A 26 18.25 2.40 2.89
CA ALA A 26 17.98 3.49 3.83
C ALA A 26 17.38 4.72 3.13
N GLU A 27 17.43 4.77 1.81
CA GLU A 27 16.87 5.85 1.00
C GLU A 27 15.34 5.70 0.82
N PRO A 28 14.63 6.80 0.49
CA PRO A 28 13.22 6.72 0.13
C PRO A 28 12.97 5.78 -1.05
N VAL A 29 11.93 4.96 -0.93
CA VAL A 29 11.54 3.98 -1.95
C VAL A 29 10.25 4.39 -2.63
N LEU A 30 10.14 4.06 -3.92
CA LEU A 30 8.87 4.10 -4.63
C LEU A 30 8.25 2.70 -4.58
N TYR A 31 7.04 2.61 -4.04
CA TYR A 31 6.22 1.43 -4.11
C TYR A 31 5.21 1.56 -5.24
N ARG A 32 5.17 0.56 -6.13
CA ARG A 32 4.25 0.46 -7.25
C ARG A 32 3.45 -0.82 -7.17
N TYR A 33 2.13 -0.69 -7.19
CA TYR A 33 1.23 -1.84 -7.14
C TYR A 33 -0.04 -1.55 -7.94
N GLU A 34 -0.36 -2.42 -8.89
CA GLU A 34 -1.58 -2.33 -9.68
C GLU A 34 -2.68 -3.18 -9.05
N THR A 35 -3.84 -2.58 -8.77
CA THR A 35 -4.99 -3.27 -8.20
C THR A 35 -6.32 -2.77 -8.76
N GLY A 36 -7.33 -3.63 -8.72
CA GLY A 36 -8.69 -3.30 -9.11
C GLY A 36 -9.43 -2.55 -8.01
N VAL A 37 -10.44 -1.79 -8.43
CA VAL A 37 -11.32 -1.05 -7.51
C VAL A 37 -12.66 -1.76 -7.38
N ALA A 38 -13.05 -2.04 -6.13
CA ALA A 38 -14.31 -2.64 -5.76
C ALA A 38 -15.45 -1.60 -5.69
N TYR A 39 -16.68 -2.09 -5.70
CA TYR A 39 -17.91 -1.29 -5.56
C TYR A 39 -18.22 -0.28 -6.67
N CYS A 40 -17.47 -0.29 -7.77
CA CYS A 40 -17.74 0.50 -8.99
C CYS A 40 -19.11 0.21 -9.66
N CYS A 41 -19.89 -0.74 -9.14
CA CYS A 41 -21.21 -1.12 -9.64
C CYS A 41 -22.39 -0.42 -8.93
N ARG A 42 -22.14 0.27 -7.81
CA ARG A 42 -23.19 0.92 -7.00
C ARG A 42 -23.09 2.44 -7.08
N GLU A 43 -24.23 3.11 -7.08
CA GLU A 43 -24.24 4.57 -6.91
C GLU A 43 -23.88 4.95 -5.47
N PRO A 44 -23.21 6.10 -5.25
CA PRO A 44 -22.77 7.07 -6.26
C PRO A 44 -21.42 6.71 -6.94
N TYR A 45 -20.76 5.64 -6.49
CA TYR A 45 -19.41 5.27 -6.92
C TYR A 45 -19.33 4.96 -8.42
N LYS A 46 -20.36 4.29 -8.95
CA LYS A 46 -20.50 3.99 -10.39
C LYS A 46 -20.43 5.26 -11.22
N SER A 47 -21.22 6.29 -10.89
CA SER A 47 -21.21 7.56 -11.61
C SER A 47 -19.84 8.24 -11.55
N CYS A 48 -19.19 8.31 -10.38
CA CYS A 48 -17.85 8.89 -10.30
C CYS A 48 -16.81 8.05 -11.08
N ALA A 49 -16.88 6.71 -11.06
CA ALA A 49 -15.97 5.84 -11.80
C ALA A 49 -16.11 5.94 -13.33
N CYS A 50 -17.33 6.20 -13.84
CA CYS A 50 -17.57 6.42 -15.26
C CYS A 50 -16.98 7.74 -15.80
N LEU A 51 -16.64 8.69 -14.93
CA LEU A 51 -16.07 9.98 -15.31
C LEU A 51 -14.53 9.98 -15.36
N LEU A 52 -13.91 8.88 -14.92
CA LEU A 52 -12.46 8.78 -14.88
C LEU A 52 -11.91 8.25 -16.20
N GLU A 53 -10.69 8.67 -16.51
CA GLU A 53 -9.90 8.23 -17.64
C GLU A 53 -8.53 7.68 -17.21
N PRO A 54 -7.90 6.78 -18.00
CA PRO A 54 -6.53 6.38 -17.74
C PRO A 54 -5.57 7.59 -17.67
N GLY A 55 -4.75 7.63 -16.62
CA GLY A 55 -3.85 8.73 -16.30
C GLY A 55 -4.39 9.71 -15.26
N ASP A 56 -5.70 9.67 -14.95
CA ASP A 56 -6.28 10.58 -13.96
C ASP A 56 -5.67 10.36 -12.56
N PRO A 57 -5.33 11.44 -11.85
CA PRO A 57 -4.77 11.33 -10.51
C PRO A 57 -5.84 10.92 -9.50
N VAL A 58 -5.50 9.97 -8.64
CA VAL A 58 -6.33 9.52 -7.53
C VAL A 58 -5.54 9.54 -6.23
N CYS A 59 -6.24 9.51 -5.10
CA CYS A 59 -5.63 9.38 -3.78
C CYS A 59 -6.33 8.32 -2.94
N LEU A 60 -5.55 7.62 -2.13
CA LEU A 60 -6.05 6.67 -1.15
C LEU A 60 -6.46 7.42 0.11
N ARG A 61 -7.67 7.17 0.61
CA ARG A 61 -8.13 7.73 1.88
C ARG A 61 -8.72 6.65 2.78
N PRO A 62 -8.25 6.52 4.03
CA PRO A 62 -8.87 5.60 4.97
C PRO A 62 -10.26 6.09 5.34
N ASP A 63 -11.24 5.19 5.22
CA ASP A 63 -12.56 5.33 5.84
C ASP A 63 -12.57 4.56 7.15
N ARG A 64 -12.50 5.30 8.26
CA ARG A 64 -12.42 4.73 9.61
C ARG A 64 -13.70 4.02 10.04
N LEU A 65 -14.85 4.38 9.50
CA LEU A 65 -16.13 3.76 9.87
C LEU A 65 -16.23 2.34 9.31
N SER A 66 -15.83 2.16 8.06
CA SER A 66 -15.90 0.88 7.36
C SER A 66 -14.59 0.09 7.38
N ARG A 67 -13.51 0.65 7.95
CA ARG A 67 -12.13 0.11 7.88
C ARG A 67 -11.71 -0.21 6.45
N SER A 68 -12.15 0.60 5.51
CA SER A 68 -11.85 0.45 4.09
C SER A 68 -10.91 1.56 3.62
N ILE A 69 -10.29 1.37 2.46
CA ILE A 69 -9.50 2.39 1.80
C ILE A 69 -10.22 2.81 0.53
N ALA A 70 -10.68 4.05 0.51
CA ALA A 70 -11.42 4.63 -0.60
C ALA A 70 -10.47 5.21 -1.65
N ILE A 71 -10.86 5.09 -2.92
CA ILE A 71 -10.16 5.69 -4.06
C ILE A 71 -10.86 6.99 -4.45
N TRP A 72 -10.18 8.10 -4.22
CA TRP A 72 -10.73 9.44 -4.46
C TRP A 72 -10.09 10.09 -5.68
N PRO A 73 -10.89 10.57 -6.64
CA PRO A 73 -10.37 11.43 -7.71
C PRO A 73 -9.75 12.69 -7.10
N SER A 74 -8.50 13.00 -7.46
CA SER A 74 -7.78 14.15 -6.89
C SER A 74 -8.34 15.50 -7.38
N SER A 75 -8.93 15.51 -8.59
CA SER A 75 -9.52 16.69 -9.24
C SER A 75 -10.94 17.01 -8.75
N ALA A 76 -11.67 16.06 -8.16
CA ALA A 76 -13.07 16.21 -7.82
C ALA A 76 -13.33 16.02 -6.32
N LYS A 77 -12.89 16.99 -5.50
CA LYS A 77 -13.15 17.00 -4.04
C LYS A 77 -14.64 16.93 -3.66
N ALA A 78 -15.53 17.25 -4.59
CA ALA A 78 -16.99 17.21 -4.40
C ALA A 78 -17.66 15.92 -4.93
N CYS A 79 -17.01 15.11 -5.78
CA CYS A 79 -17.50 13.77 -6.10
C CYS A 79 -17.09 12.85 -4.95
N GLY A 80 -17.97 11.93 -4.56
CA GLY A 80 -17.59 10.87 -3.62
C GLY A 80 -16.46 10.00 -4.18
N PRO A 81 -16.02 8.96 -3.43
CA PRO A 81 -15.00 8.06 -3.95
C PRO A 81 -15.48 7.35 -5.22
N ALA A 82 -14.56 6.98 -6.10
CA ALA A 82 -14.87 6.16 -7.28
C ALA A 82 -15.08 4.67 -6.91
N GLY A 83 -14.68 4.30 -5.69
CA GLY A 83 -14.85 2.97 -5.12
C GLY A 83 -13.87 2.74 -3.98
N PHE A 84 -13.60 1.48 -3.68
CA PHE A 84 -12.75 1.08 -2.56
C PHE A 84 -11.75 0.01 -3.00
N LEU A 85 -10.62 -0.09 -2.30
CA LEU A 85 -9.74 -1.25 -2.44
C LEU A 85 -10.46 -2.54 -2.00
N TYR A 86 -10.07 -3.66 -2.59
CA TYR A 86 -10.51 -4.97 -2.10
C TYR A 86 -10.01 -5.20 -0.67
N ALA A 87 -10.71 -6.04 0.09
CA ALA A 87 -10.47 -6.21 1.53
C ALA A 87 -9.02 -6.59 1.88
N GLN A 88 -8.40 -7.46 1.08
CA GLN A 88 -7.00 -7.86 1.28
C GLN A 88 -6.06 -6.66 1.11
N ASP A 89 -6.27 -5.86 0.07
CA ASP A 89 -5.45 -4.69 -0.21
C ASP A 89 -5.68 -3.58 0.81
N ALA A 90 -6.93 -3.34 1.17
CA ALA A 90 -7.33 -2.37 2.17
C ALA A 90 -6.72 -2.67 3.55
N ALA A 91 -6.58 -3.96 3.92
CA ALA A 91 -6.02 -4.35 5.21
C ALA A 91 -4.56 -3.91 5.36
N PHE A 92 -3.70 -4.26 4.38
CA PHE A 92 -2.28 -3.93 4.48
C PHE A 92 -2.01 -2.46 4.16
N MET A 93 -2.77 -1.85 3.25
CA MET A 93 -2.73 -0.40 2.99
C MET A 93 -3.17 0.40 4.22
N GLY A 94 -4.16 -0.07 4.98
CA GLY A 94 -4.59 0.56 6.23
C GLY A 94 -3.46 0.64 7.23
N LEU A 95 -2.75 -0.47 7.48
CA LEU A 95 -1.58 -0.50 8.36
C LEU A 95 -0.48 0.47 7.91
N LEU A 96 -0.22 0.55 6.59
CA LEU A 96 0.78 1.45 6.04
C LEU A 96 0.36 2.93 6.18
N LEU A 97 -0.91 3.25 5.93
CA LEU A 97 -1.44 4.61 5.99
C LEU A 97 -1.60 5.13 7.42
N ASP A 98 -1.90 4.24 8.37
CA ASP A 98 -2.04 4.56 9.79
C ASP A 98 -0.71 4.51 10.57
N CYS A 99 0.40 4.15 9.91
CA CYS A 99 1.72 4.02 10.53
C CYS A 99 2.10 5.30 11.33
N PRO A 100 2.29 5.20 12.67
CA PRO A 100 2.43 6.35 13.57
C PRO A 100 3.74 7.13 13.41
N ALA A 101 4.72 6.59 12.67
CA ALA A 101 5.96 7.30 12.35
C ALA A 101 5.72 8.67 11.69
N ARG A 102 4.50 8.95 11.19
CA ARG A 102 4.04 10.25 10.66
C ARG A 102 4.15 11.46 11.60
N GLN A 103 4.41 11.28 12.91
CA GLN A 103 4.54 12.39 13.86
C GLN A 103 5.99 12.90 13.96
N GLY A 104 6.40 13.70 12.96
CA GLY A 104 7.52 14.62 13.09
C GLY A 104 7.07 15.90 13.83
N ALA A 105 8.00 16.58 14.53
CA ALA A 105 7.76 17.73 15.41
C ALA A 105 7.21 19.02 14.75
N CYS A 106 6.73 18.96 13.51
CA CYS A 106 6.08 20.08 12.84
C CYS A 106 5.01 19.52 11.91
N ALA A 107 3.81 20.11 11.90
CA ALA A 107 2.57 19.62 11.29
C ALA A 107 2.56 19.47 9.74
N GLN A 108 3.60 18.85 9.17
CA GLN A 108 3.72 18.42 7.77
C GLN A 108 4.06 16.93 7.76
N THR A 109 3.01 16.11 7.75
CA THR A 109 3.04 14.66 7.55
C THR A 109 3.65 14.31 6.18
N ARG A 110 4.98 14.17 6.10
CA ARG A 110 5.76 13.98 4.85
C ARG A 110 6.43 12.60 4.72
N ILE A 111 5.86 11.54 5.28
CA ILE A 111 6.49 10.20 5.28
C ILE A 111 5.99 9.28 4.16
N LEU A 112 4.82 9.59 3.62
CA LEU A 112 4.21 8.86 2.51
C LEU A 112 3.60 9.89 1.56
N ASP A 113 4.11 9.96 0.35
CA ASP A 113 3.56 10.76 -0.74
C ASP A 113 2.80 9.85 -1.71
N ASP A 114 1.58 10.24 -2.04
CA ASP A 114 0.66 9.45 -2.87
C ASP A 114 0.48 10.13 -4.22
N THR A 115 0.99 9.48 -5.27
CA THR A 115 0.91 9.93 -6.67
C THR A 115 0.18 8.91 -7.53
N SER A 116 -0.74 8.18 -6.91
CA SER A 116 -1.50 7.11 -7.57
C SER A 116 -2.34 7.64 -8.72
N LEU A 117 -2.57 6.77 -9.70
CA LEU A 117 -3.30 7.12 -10.91
C LEU A 117 -4.21 6.00 -11.38
N VAL A 118 -5.21 6.37 -12.18
CA VAL A 118 -6.02 5.40 -12.91
C VAL A 118 -5.16 4.76 -13.99
N SER A 119 -4.99 3.44 -13.96
CA SER A 119 -4.25 2.73 -15.01
C SER A 119 -5.17 2.28 -16.13
N GLN A 120 -6.42 1.89 -15.79
CA GLN A 120 -7.37 1.37 -16.76
C GLN A 120 -8.81 1.65 -16.34
N VAL A 121 -9.65 1.99 -17.32
CA VAL A 121 -11.10 2.06 -17.18
C VAL A 121 -11.73 1.21 -18.28
N LEU A 122 -12.47 0.16 -17.90
CA LEU A 122 -13.27 -0.65 -18.81
C LEU A 122 -14.74 -0.32 -18.59
N LEU A 123 -15.31 0.43 -19.53
CA LEU A 123 -16.73 0.75 -19.56
C LEU A 123 -17.51 -0.36 -20.27
N ALA A 124 -18.78 -0.52 -19.88
CA ALA A 124 -19.69 -1.40 -20.62
C ALA A 124 -19.78 -0.94 -22.08
N PRO A 125 -19.75 -1.86 -23.07
CA PRO A 125 -20.03 -1.49 -24.45
C PRO A 125 -21.46 -0.96 -24.56
N PRO A 126 -21.76 -0.11 -25.55
CA PRO A 126 -23.13 0.30 -25.83
C PRO A 126 -24.03 -0.93 -26.07
N PRO A 127 -25.30 -0.88 -25.67
CA PRO A 127 -26.23 -2.03 -25.67
C PRO A 127 -26.51 -2.64 -27.05
N SER A 128 -26.02 -2.02 -28.14
CA SER A 128 -26.18 -2.46 -29.52
C SER A 128 -25.28 -3.63 -29.94
N LEU A 129 -24.30 -4.05 -29.13
CA LEU A 129 -23.39 -5.14 -29.45
C LEU A 129 -23.76 -6.42 -28.68
N ALA A 130 -23.99 -7.54 -29.39
CA ALA A 130 -24.43 -8.80 -28.79
C ALA A 130 -23.45 -9.40 -27.74
N GLY A 131 -22.17 -8.98 -27.74
CA GLY A 131 -21.17 -9.32 -26.73
C GLY A 131 -21.20 -8.46 -25.45
N ALA A 132 -22.04 -7.42 -25.40
CA ALA A 132 -22.04 -6.38 -24.36
C ALA A 132 -22.66 -6.80 -23.02
N GLN A 133 -23.23 -8.01 -22.91
CA GLN A 133 -23.99 -8.41 -21.71
C GLN A 133 -23.14 -8.69 -20.45
N ARG A 134 -21.80 -8.80 -20.58
CA ARG A 134 -20.93 -9.21 -19.46
C ARG A 134 -20.34 -8.06 -18.62
N LEU A 135 -20.24 -6.84 -19.15
CA LEU A 135 -19.79 -5.67 -18.39
C LEU A 135 -21.04 -4.83 -18.03
N ARG A 136 -21.58 -5.02 -16.82
CA ARG A 136 -22.76 -4.25 -16.34
C ARG A 136 -22.38 -2.94 -15.63
N TYR A 137 -21.10 -2.74 -15.36
CA TYR A 137 -20.57 -1.66 -14.55
C TYR A 137 -19.11 -1.37 -14.94
N PRO A 138 -18.60 -0.14 -14.71
CA PRO A 138 -17.21 0.19 -14.96
C PRO A 138 -16.28 -0.71 -14.13
N LYS A 139 -15.25 -1.26 -14.76
CA LYS A 139 -14.13 -1.88 -14.04
C LYS A 139 -12.97 -0.89 -14.08
N LEU A 140 -12.54 -0.49 -12.90
CA LEU A 140 -11.47 0.47 -12.69
C LEU A 140 -10.26 -0.26 -12.13
N THR A 141 -9.10 0.01 -12.70
CA THR A 141 -7.80 -0.42 -12.19
C THR A 141 -6.99 0.83 -11.88
N VAL A 142 -6.29 0.81 -10.75
CA VAL A 142 -5.41 1.90 -10.31
C VAL A 142 -4.00 1.38 -10.14
N GLU A 143 -3.04 2.23 -10.51
CA GLU A 143 -1.64 2.03 -10.15
C GLU A 143 -1.36 2.87 -8.91
N LEU A 144 -1.20 2.18 -7.78
CA LEU A 144 -0.78 2.79 -6.54
C LEU A 144 0.70 3.19 -6.67
N ARG A 145 1.01 4.46 -6.45
CA ARG A 145 2.37 5.02 -6.52
C ARG A 145 2.70 5.76 -5.25
N LEU A 146 3.25 5.04 -4.29
CA LEU A 146 3.51 5.55 -2.94
C LEU A 146 5.02 5.75 -2.75
N ARG A 147 5.45 6.98 -2.53
CA ARG A 147 6.83 7.26 -2.13
C ARG A 147 6.91 7.18 -0.61
N LEU A 148 7.63 6.19 -0.11
CA LEU A 148 7.86 5.98 1.32
C LEU A 148 9.22 6.55 1.69
N SER A 149 9.31 7.32 2.78
CA SER A 149 10.62 7.78 3.28
C SER A 149 11.53 6.64 3.70
N HIS A 150 10.95 5.52 4.15
CA HIS A 150 11.69 4.31 4.52
C HIS A 150 10.98 3.05 4.03
N ALA A 151 11.77 2.04 3.67
CA ALA A 151 11.27 0.74 3.20
C ALA A 151 10.68 -0.14 4.32
N TRP A 152 11.18 0.00 5.55
CA TRP A 152 10.89 -0.93 6.65
C TRP A 152 9.41 -1.13 6.98
N PRO A 153 8.50 -0.13 6.93
CA PRO A 153 7.11 -0.35 7.31
C PRO A 153 6.42 -1.32 6.36
N LEU A 154 6.51 -1.06 5.06
CA LEU A 154 5.90 -1.91 4.06
C LEU A 154 6.59 -3.27 3.98
N PHE A 155 7.92 -3.30 4.08
CA PHE A 155 8.65 -4.57 4.16
C PHE A 155 8.14 -5.45 5.31
N THR A 156 8.00 -4.89 6.51
CA THR A 156 7.51 -5.62 7.69
C THR A 156 6.09 -6.13 7.48
N ILE A 157 5.18 -5.28 6.95
CA ILE A 157 3.79 -5.66 6.67
C ILE A 157 3.75 -6.85 5.70
N LEU A 158 4.47 -6.76 4.58
CA LEU A 158 4.50 -7.84 3.58
C LEU A 158 5.21 -9.10 4.12
N ALA A 159 6.27 -8.93 4.90
CA ALA A 159 6.99 -10.03 5.55
C ALA A 159 6.09 -10.82 6.49
N VAL A 160 5.24 -10.17 7.28
CA VAL A 160 4.33 -10.87 8.20
C VAL A 160 3.13 -11.47 7.47
N LEU A 161 2.48 -10.69 6.61
CA LEU A 161 1.23 -11.13 5.95
C LEU A 161 1.46 -12.22 4.90
N HIS A 162 2.61 -12.20 4.22
CA HIS A 162 2.86 -13.04 3.04
C HIS A 162 4.06 -13.97 3.21
N LEU A 163 4.49 -14.23 4.45
CA LEU A 163 5.58 -15.18 4.73
C LEU A 163 5.22 -16.59 4.24
N LYS A 164 3.98 -17.00 4.54
CA LYS A 164 3.51 -18.39 4.38
C LYS A 164 2.93 -18.68 3.01
N ASP A 165 2.70 -17.66 2.19
CA ASP A 165 2.09 -17.85 0.88
C ASP A 165 2.99 -18.72 -0.01
N ASP A 166 2.41 -19.53 -0.89
CA ASP A 166 3.15 -20.39 -1.83
C ASP A 166 3.81 -19.61 -2.97
N GLN A 167 3.23 -18.47 -3.34
CA GLN A 167 3.78 -17.55 -4.35
C GLN A 167 3.77 -16.12 -3.83
N LEU A 168 4.64 -15.27 -4.37
CA LEU A 168 4.61 -13.85 -4.02
C LEU A 168 3.33 -13.23 -4.58
N PRO A 169 2.47 -12.63 -3.75
CA PRO A 169 1.28 -11.94 -4.24
C PRO A 169 1.70 -10.72 -5.07
N ALA A 170 0.78 -10.23 -5.90
CA ALA A 170 1.04 -9.07 -6.76
C ALA A 170 1.49 -7.82 -5.98
N CYS A 171 0.97 -7.62 -4.75
CA CYS A 171 1.38 -6.52 -3.87
C CYS A 171 2.84 -6.62 -3.38
N ALA A 172 3.44 -7.81 -3.44
CA ALA A 172 4.84 -8.07 -3.11
C ALA A 172 5.70 -8.32 -4.37
N GLY A 173 5.23 -7.87 -5.54
CA GLY A 173 5.94 -8.07 -6.80
C GLY A 173 7.32 -7.41 -6.82
N LEU A 174 8.36 -8.22 -7.07
CA LEU A 174 9.76 -7.78 -7.08
C LEU A 174 10.12 -6.94 -8.31
N ARG A 175 9.54 -7.25 -9.47
CA ARG A 175 9.79 -6.50 -10.71
C ARG A 175 9.47 -5.00 -10.58
N PRO A 176 8.27 -4.59 -10.10
CA PRO A 176 7.99 -3.18 -9.86
C PRO A 176 8.70 -2.62 -8.60
N ASN A 177 9.14 -3.48 -7.67
CA ASN A 177 9.70 -3.10 -6.37
C ASN A 177 10.96 -3.91 -6.04
N PRO A 178 12.09 -3.69 -6.74
CA PRO A 178 13.30 -4.52 -6.56
C PRO A 178 13.93 -4.39 -5.16
N TRP A 179 13.61 -3.32 -4.43
CA TRP A 179 14.04 -3.17 -3.04
C TRP A 179 13.37 -4.19 -2.09
N LEU A 180 12.35 -4.94 -2.55
CA LEU A 180 11.73 -6.03 -1.81
C LEU A 180 12.45 -7.38 -1.98
N GLU A 181 13.54 -7.50 -2.74
CA GLU A 181 14.30 -8.76 -2.88
C GLU A 181 14.60 -9.47 -1.54
N PRO A 182 14.93 -8.78 -0.43
CA PRO A 182 15.11 -9.43 0.87
C PRO A 182 13.89 -10.23 1.37
N LEU A 183 12.67 -9.89 0.92
CA LEU A 183 11.45 -10.63 1.26
C LEU A 183 11.48 -12.05 0.66
N ALA A 184 12.04 -12.20 -0.54
CA ALA A 184 12.21 -13.52 -1.17
C ALA A 184 13.17 -14.39 -0.36
N GLY A 185 14.27 -13.80 0.12
CA GLY A 185 15.23 -14.48 1.01
C GLY A 185 14.60 -14.92 2.33
N LEU A 186 13.82 -14.05 2.98
CA LEU A 186 13.11 -14.38 4.21
C LEU A 186 12.10 -15.53 4.02
N ARG A 187 11.36 -15.50 2.91
CA ARG A 187 10.41 -16.57 2.55
C ARG A 187 11.12 -17.88 2.21
N GLN A 188 12.25 -17.81 1.52
CA GLN A 188 13.08 -18.99 1.26
C GLN A 188 13.55 -19.62 2.57
N ALA A 189 14.05 -18.80 3.52
CA ALA A 189 14.45 -19.27 4.84
C ALA A 189 13.29 -19.93 5.61
N TYR A 190 12.09 -19.35 5.55
CA TYR A 190 10.87 -19.95 6.12
C TYR A 190 10.57 -21.33 5.52
N ARG A 191 10.68 -21.48 4.19
CA ARG A 191 10.39 -22.74 3.49
C ARG A 191 11.50 -23.79 3.62
N SER A 192 12.76 -23.37 3.74
CA SER A 192 13.90 -24.26 3.82
C SER A 192 14.17 -24.76 5.24
N GLY A 193 13.61 -24.09 6.26
CA GLY A 193 13.63 -24.58 7.63
C GLY A 193 12.67 -25.74 7.85
N LEU A 194 12.94 -26.57 8.85
CA LEU A 194 11.88 -27.36 9.47
C LEU A 194 10.79 -26.36 9.90
N TYR A 195 9.59 -26.44 9.33
CA TYR A 195 8.52 -25.45 9.53
C TYR A 195 8.29 -25.11 11.01
N ASP A 196 8.54 -26.07 11.92
CA ASP A 196 8.39 -25.92 13.36
C ASP A 196 9.53 -25.16 14.06
N ALA A 197 10.68 -25.00 13.40
CA ALA A 197 11.87 -24.35 13.95
C ALA A 197 12.08 -22.91 13.43
N PHE A 198 11.25 -22.43 12.50
CA PHE A 198 11.39 -21.07 12.01
C PHE A 198 10.96 -20.05 13.06
N VAL A 199 11.86 -19.13 13.39
CA VAL A 199 11.59 -17.98 14.26
C VAL A 199 11.61 -16.72 13.40
N LEU A 200 10.53 -15.94 13.46
CA LEU A 200 10.48 -14.64 12.80
C LEU A 200 11.54 -13.73 13.44
N PRO A 201 12.40 -13.06 12.65
CA PRO A 201 13.41 -12.15 13.20
C PRO A 201 12.82 -11.13 14.17
N ASP A 202 13.42 -10.99 15.35
CA ASP A 202 12.90 -10.13 16.44
C ASP A 202 12.61 -8.70 15.99
N GLN A 203 13.45 -8.15 15.11
CA GLN A 203 13.27 -6.80 14.59
C GLN A 203 11.96 -6.66 13.78
N ILE A 204 11.59 -7.67 12.99
CA ILE A 204 10.32 -7.72 12.24
C ILE A 204 9.16 -7.89 13.23
N ALA A 205 9.29 -8.78 14.22
CA ALA A 205 8.26 -8.99 15.23
C ALA A 205 7.95 -7.72 16.03
N ALA A 206 8.99 -7.01 16.50
CA ALA A 206 8.85 -5.75 17.21
C ALA A 206 8.21 -4.66 16.33
N ALA A 207 8.64 -4.54 15.06
CA ALA A 207 8.03 -3.61 14.12
C ALA A 207 6.57 -3.92 13.82
N TRP A 208 6.21 -5.19 13.75
CA TRP A 208 4.82 -5.59 13.58
C TRP A 208 3.95 -5.16 14.76
N LEU A 209 4.43 -5.36 15.99
CA LEU A 209 3.73 -4.90 17.19
C LEU A 209 3.56 -3.38 17.19
N ASP A 210 4.59 -2.63 16.83
CA ASP A 210 4.50 -1.16 16.75
C ASP A 210 3.48 -0.69 15.70
N LEU A 211 3.47 -1.32 14.52
CA LEU A 211 2.56 -0.98 13.42
C LEU A 211 1.09 -1.31 13.73
N THR A 212 0.86 -2.36 14.51
CA THR A 212 -0.49 -2.82 14.85
C THR A 212 -0.99 -2.31 16.21
N GLY A 213 -0.17 -1.55 16.94
CA GLY A 213 -0.52 -1.02 18.26
C GLY A 213 -0.53 -2.08 19.37
N GLY A 214 0.36 -3.06 19.27
CA GLY A 214 0.41 -4.26 20.12
C GLY A 214 0.17 -3.98 21.60
N LEU A 215 -0.88 -4.60 22.14
CA LEU A 215 -1.21 -4.81 23.57
C LEU A 215 -0.82 -3.70 24.57
N THR A 216 -0.87 -2.43 24.17
CA THR A 216 -0.97 -1.32 25.11
C THR A 216 -2.40 -0.84 25.05
N GLY A 217 -3.19 -1.29 26.03
CA GLY A 217 -4.61 -0.99 26.15
C GLY A 217 -4.88 0.50 25.91
N ARG A 218 -5.73 0.77 24.92
CA ARG A 218 -6.53 1.99 24.85
C ARG A 218 -7.96 1.61 25.16
#